data_AF-A0A812Q8U4-F1
#
_entry.id   AF-A0A812Q8U4-F1
#
_cell.length_a   1.000
_cell.length_b   1.000
_cell.length_c   1.000
_cell.angle_alpha   90.00
_cell.angle_beta   90.00
_cell.angle_gamma   90.00
#
_symmetry.space_group_name_H-M   'P 1'
#
loop_
_entity.id
_entity.type
_entity.pdbx_description
1 polymer ?
#
loop_
_entity_poly.entity_id
_entity_poly.type
_entity_poly.pdbx_seq_one_letter_code
_entity_poly.pdbx_strand_id
1 'polypeptide(L)'
;MTAPTGLAALASYEESGSGSDAGTDASDGQLRASSPSTGSSKVSCALEAFRCFDPGAELHGSQVLGLADEASDVDILSSKPVHQLLKALRNQKLHDFELSESVMAARIPRVIVRHRKTGLLLDVVESCRDPHAHAKDALVRSWLDLGADVRELALDIKCFARAYQSQLPREQGWLDFIAADAPRVMNLAQGGSIAEPSEGRSSGLSRDVGLQDWGRFIQGAVLATCGACVGEDISSLLQAFHDTSAETGAEGASALFRSDGNEISRRELERQIQELRRDKVKLDDSIRKMESTQKRIFGEEGERARLTALHAQDEKKEDGEQEAGEDKKDEDDDKKEEKKEEESEDTKKRKREDDIERRKKEGRPTKADPRSRNLFGKLLGHLHSAKDRLQKEKTSKMGELQQKALSRVEDKVNLNKMNIKEFRKGQFEKQLQEEQAKAAEIEKQIEEKEVLLLQRRLENHYSLMMNFIRTEVQPTIFFLPNKHTRDTEKQLEESRDALKNKIATLRMQFRQEAAKAAAAAEAEAKEQGDSKGAGSGAADMEAEEPQPEAAQGSNQEPEEDAAASDSS
;
A
#
# COMPACT_ATOMS: atom_id res chain seq x y z
N MET A 1 24.48 20.34 -51.27
CA MET A 1 25.07 21.41 -50.44
C MET A 1 25.46 20.79 -49.12
N THR A 2 26.73 20.95 -48.77
CA THR A 2 27.54 20.21 -47.78
C THR A 2 27.34 20.70 -46.34
N ALA A 3 27.59 19.80 -45.39
CA ALA A 3 27.71 20.02 -43.94
C ALA A 3 28.86 21.01 -43.58
N PRO A 4 28.97 21.39 -42.30
CA PRO A 4 29.98 20.75 -41.41
C PRO A 4 29.45 20.55 -39.95
N THR A 5 29.67 19.48 -39.17
CA THR A 5 30.87 18.86 -38.57
C THR A 5 31.91 19.80 -37.96
N GLY A 6 31.91 19.90 -36.63
CA GLY A 6 32.93 20.56 -35.80
C GLY A 6 33.43 19.63 -34.68
N LEU A 7 34.69 19.20 -34.83
CA LEU A 7 35.59 18.57 -33.86
C LEU A 7 36.02 19.56 -32.76
N ALA A 8 36.28 19.06 -31.54
CA ALA A 8 37.51 19.39 -30.80
C ALA A 8 37.68 18.51 -29.55
N ALA A 9 38.87 17.90 -29.46
CA ALA A 9 39.43 17.19 -28.33
C ALA A 9 40.52 18.06 -27.67
N LEU A 10 40.65 18.03 -26.34
CA LEU A 10 41.84 18.45 -25.57
C LEU A 10 41.86 17.57 -24.31
N ALA A 11 42.79 16.62 -24.17
CA ALA A 11 44.22 16.72 -23.90
C ALA A 11 44.52 16.78 -22.39
N SER A 12 45.03 15.65 -21.93
CA SER A 12 45.78 15.35 -20.71
C SER A 12 46.97 16.30 -20.49
N TYR A 13 47.18 16.70 -19.24
CA TYR A 13 48.42 17.36 -18.78
C TYR A 13 48.92 16.62 -17.53
N GLU A 14 50.03 15.91 -17.67
CA GLU A 14 50.89 15.48 -16.57
C GLU A 14 51.94 16.56 -16.35
N GLU A 15 52.15 16.98 -15.10
CA GLU A 15 53.38 17.67 -14.70
C GLU A 15 53.92 17.07 -13.40
N SER A 16 55.03 16.37 -13.56
CA SER A 16 56.03 16.09 -12.54
C SER A 16 56.83 17.36 -12.21
N GLY A 17 56.92 17.74 -10.94
CA GLY A 17 57.71 18.87 -10.48
C GLY A 17 58.34 18.62 -9.11
N SER A 18 59.67 18.50 -9.11
CA SER A 18 60.56 18.21 -8.00
C SER A 18 60.90 19.42 -7.13
N GLY A 19 60.88 19.25 -5.81
CA GLY A 19 61.90 19.68 -4.83
C GLY A 19 62.20 21.17 -4.61
N SER A 20 62.04 21.63 -3.37
CA SER A 20 63.11 22.33 -2.62
C SER A 20 62.71 22.61 -1.17
N ASP A 21 63.61 22.24 -0.27
CA ASP A 21 63.72 22.63 1.14
C ASP A 21 63.58 24.13 1.39
N ALA A 22 62.83 24.50 2.42
CA ALA A 22 63.20 25.59 3.33
C ALA A 22 62.45 25.42 4.66
N GLY A 23 63.21 25.11 5.71
CA GLY A 23 62.69 24.93 7.06
C GLY A 23 62.25 26.24 7.70
N THR A 24 61.19 26.14 8.50
CA THR A 24 60.91 27.05 9.61
C THR A 24 60.36 26.23 10.77
N ASP A 25 61.19 26.08 11.79
CA ASP A 25 60.84 25.65 13.14
C ASP A 25 59.76 26.58 13.72
N ALA A 26 58.58 26.02 14.01
CA ALA A 26 57.59 26.63 14.90
C ALA A 26 56.65 25.56 15.47
N SER A 27 57.07 24.94 16.58
CA SER A 27 56.24 24.41 17.66
C SER A 27 54.88 23.77 17.25
N ASP A 28 54.95 22.53 16.80
CA ASP A 28 53.79 21.66 16.56
C ASP A 28 53.19 21.17 17.89
N GLY A 29 52.01 21.68 18.22
CA GLY A 29 51.11 21.03 19.16
C GLY A 29 50.54 19.78 18.51
N GLN A 30 51.18 18.63 18.75
CA GLN A 30 50.68 17.30 18.36
C GLN A 30 49.26 17.08 18.90
N LEU A 31 48.25 17.43 18.11
CA LEU A 31 46.91 16.87 18.19
C LEU A 31 47.07 15.37 17.90
N ARG A 32 47.01 14.57 18.96
CA ARG A 32 46.95 13.11 18.89
C ARG A 32 45.86 12.72 17.89
N ALA A 33 46.26 12.24 16.72
CA ALA A 33 45.36 11.53 15.82
C ALA A 33 44.74 10.38 16.62
N SER A 34 43.45 10.46 16.86
CA SER A 34 42.67 9.43 17.52
C SER A 34 42.85 8.13 16.74
N SER A 35 43.45 7.14 17.39
CA SER A 35 43.61 5.79 16.84
C SER A 35 42.27 5.28 16.29
N PRO A 36 42.25 4.68 15.08
CA PRO A 36 41.02 4.24 14.43
C PRO A 36 40.22 3.36 15.39
N SER A 37 38.95 3.74 15.63
CA SER A 37 38.09 3.04 16.56
C SER A 37 37.95 1.58 16.11
N THR A 38 38.19 0.66 17.04
CA THR A 38 38.17 -0.80 16.81
C THR A 38 36.86 -1.30 16.18
N GLY A 39 35.77 -0.55 16.36
CA GLY A 39 34.45 -0.85 15.77
C GLY A 39 34.41 -0.85 14.24
N SER A 40 35.14 0.05 13.57
CA SER A 40 35.11 0.15 12.10
C SER A 40 35.61 -1.14 11.42
N SER A 41 36.60 -1.81 12.03
CA SER A 41 37.15 -3.07 11.52
C SER A 41 36.13 -4.22 11.55
N LYS A 42 35.26 -4.28 12.58
CA LYS A 42 34.25 -5.33 12.72
C LYS A 42 33.14 -5.18 11.68
N VAL A 43 32.68 -3.95 11.46
CA VAL A 43 31.64 -3.64 10.48
C VAL A 43 32.13 -3.96 9.08
N SER A 44 33.33 -3.52 8.72
CA SER A 44 33.94 -3.83 7.42
C SER A 44 34.11 -5.35 7.21
N CYS A 45 34.59 -6.07 8.23
CA CYS A 45 34.71 -7.53 8.16
C CYS A 45 33.36 -8.23 7.92
N ALA A 46 32.30 -7.81 8.62
CA ALA A 46 30.97 -8.39 8.46
C ALA A 46 30.34 -8.05 7.08
N LEU A 47 30.52 -6.82 6.61
CA LEU A 47 30.03 -6.39 5.29
C LEU A 47 30.73 -7.14 4.16
N GLU A 48 32.06 -7.27 4.20
CA GLU A 48 32.82 -7.98 3.16
C GLU A 48 32.47 -9.49 3.13
N ALA A 49 32.24 -10.09 4.30
CA ALA A 49 31.71 -11.46 4.38
C ALA A 49 30.31 -11.56 3.74
N PHE A 50 29.45 -10.56 3.94
CA PHE A 50 28.12 -10.53 3.32
C PHE A 50 28.20 -10.29 1.79
N ARG A 51 29.14 -9.46 1.33
CA ARG A 51 29.38 -9.17 -0.10
C ARG A 51 29.83 -10.38 -0.91
N CYS A 52 30.42 -11.38 -0.26
CA CYS A 52 30.70 -12.66 -0.90
C CYS A 52 29.42 -13.37 -1.37
N PHE A 53 28.28 -13.13 -0.71
CA PHE A 53 26.97 -13.59 -1.17
C PHE A 53 26.28 -12.57 -2.06
N ASP A 54 26.28 -11.29 -1.68
CA ASP A 54 25.67 -10.22 -2.45
C ASP A 54 26.67 -9.10 -2.75
N PRO A 55 27.36 -9.14 -3.91
CA PRO A 55 28.35 -8.12 -4.27
C PRO A 55 27.78 -6.70 -4.35
N GLY A 56 26.46 -6.56 -4.54
CA GLY A 56 25.77 -5.27 -4.58
C GLY A 56 25.27 -4.78 -3.22
N ALA A 57 25.70 -5.41 -2.11
CA ALA A 57 25.28 -5.01 -0.79
C ALA A 57 25.94 -3.69 -0.34
N GLU A 58 25.12 -2.76 0.14
CA GLU A 58 25.51 -1.42 0.58
C GLU A 58 25.11 -1.18 2.04
N LEU A 59 25.97 -0.46 2.78
CA LEU A 59 25.64 -0.01 4.13
C LEU A 59 24.66 1.17 4.06
N HIS A 60 23.79 1.28 5.06
CA HIS A 60 22.97 2.46 5.28
C HIS A 60 22.80 2.74 6.79
N GLY A 61 21.99 3.74 7.15
CA GLY A 61 21.60 3.98 8.53
C GLY A 61 22.71 4.49 9.44
N SER A 62 22.71 4.06 10.70
CA SER A 62 23.51 4.72 11.76
C SER A 62 25.02 4.61 11.56
N GLN A 63 25.49 3.51 10.96
CA GLN A 63 26.91 3.27 10.63
C GLN A 63 27.41 4.29 9.60
N VAL A 64 26.60 4.57 8.59
CA VAL A 64 26.90 5.48 7.48
C VAL A 64 26.83 6.95 7.93
N LEU A 65 25.95 7.25 8.89
CA LEU A 65 25.79 8.59 9.47
C LEU A 65 26.87 8.94 10.51
N GLY A 66 27.65 7.96 10.97
CA GLY A 66 28.60 8.15 12.08
C GLY A 66 27.86 8.41 13.41
N LEU A 67 26.69 7.80 13.56
CA LEU A 67 25.89 7.80 14.80
C LEU A 67 25.88 6.42 15.48
N ALA A 68 26.56 5.44 14.90
CA ALA A 68 26.69 4.10 15.46
C ALA A 68 27.61 4.06 16.69
N ASP A 69 27.25 3.23 17.66
CA ASP A 69 28.09 2.82 18.79
C ASP A 69 28.46 1.34 18.65
N GLU A 70 29.23 0.79 19.59
CA GLU A 70 29.69 -0.61 19.54
C GLU A 70 28.56 -1.64 19.65
N ALA A 71 27.42 -1.24 20.19
CA ALA A 71 26.24 -2.09 20.32
C ALA A 71 25.36 -2.05 19.07
N SER A 72 25.43 -0.97 18.29
CA SER A 72 24.58 -0.73 17.13
C SER A 72 24.71 -1.84 16.11
N ASP A 73 23.55 -2.27 15.63
CA ASP A 73 23.41 -3.14 14.47
C ASP A 73 23.94 -2.48 13.18
N VAL A 74 24.05 -3.31 12.15
CA VAL A 74 24.58 -2.93 10.84
C VAL A 74 23.45 -3.04 9.82
N ASP A 75 22.90 -1.90 9.42
CA ASP A 75 21.87 -1.84 8.40
C ASP A 75 22.47 -2.06 6.99
N ILE A 76 21.95 -3.03 6.24
CA ILE A 76 22.42 -3.40 4.90
C ILE A 76 21.27 -3.40 3.89
N LEU A 77 21.48 -2.71 2.77
CA LEU A 77 20.65 -2.82 1.58
C LEU A 77 21.20 -3.92 0.68
N SER A 78 20.45 -5.00 0.53
CA SER A 78 20.72 -6.13 -0.34
C SER A 78 20.18 -5.87 -1.75
N SER A 79 21.01 -6.07 -2.77
CA SER A 79 20.57 -6.08 -4.17
C SER A 79 19.76 -7.34 -4.51
N LYS A 80 19.90 -8.40 -3.72
CA LYS A 80 19.15 -9.65 -3.86
C LYS A 80 17.83 -9.62 -3.08
N PRO A 81 16.78 -10.28 -3.59
CA PRO A 81 15.53 -10.42 -2.86
C PRO A 81 15.67 -11.18 -1.53
N VAL A 82 14.94 -10.75 -0.50
CA VAL A 82 14.98 -11.32 0.86
C VAL A 82 14.73 -12.84 0.88
N HIS A 83 13.84 -13.34 0.03
CA HIS A 83 13.55 -14.77 -0.05
C HIS A 83 14.74 -15.60 -0.55
N GLN A 84 15.61 -15.04 -1.39
CA GLN A 84 16.83 -15.71 -1.84
C GLN A 84 17.86 -15.77 -0.72
N LEU A 85 17.97 -14.70 0.08
CA LEU A 85 18.80 -14.67 1.28
C LEU A 85 18.39 -15.75 2.28
N LEU A 86 17.08 -15.86 2.59
CA LEU A 86 16.56 -16.92 3.46
C LEU A 86 16.85 -18.33 2.91
N LYS A 87 16.71 -18.52 1.59
CA LYS A 87 17.06 -19.80 0.94
C LYS A 87 18.55 -20.09 1.05
N ALA A 88 19.41 -19.10 0.91
CA ALA A 88 20.87 -19.25 1.04
C ALA A 88 21.29 -19.58 2.48
N LEU A 89 20.69 -18.95 3.48
CA LEU A 89 20.90 -19.25 4.90
C LEU A 89 20.45 -20.69 5.24
N ARG A 90 19.27 -21.11 4.78
CA ARG A 90 18.77 -22.49 4.99
C ARG A 90 19.65 -23.55 4.32
N ASN A 91 20.17 -23.24 3.14
CA ASN A 91 21.07 -24.12 2.39
C ASN A 91 22.53 -24.05 2.86
N GLN A 92 22.82 -23.37 3.99
CA GLN A 92 24.15 -23.19 4.55
C GLN A 92 25.19 -22.58 3.59
N LYS A 93 24.74 -21.83 2.57
CA LYS A 93 25.65 -21.10 1.67
C LYS A 93 26.33 -19.93 2.35
N LEU A 94 25.71 -19.43 3.43
CA LEU A 94 26.17 -18.32 4.26
C LEU A 94 26.65 -18.85 5.63
N HIS A 95 27.72 -19.64 5.64
CA HIS A 95 28.24 -20.31 6.84
C HIS A 95 28.76 -19.34 7.92
N ASP A 96 29.18 -18.13 7.52
CA ASP A 96 29.62 -17.08 8.43
C ASP A 96 28.46 -16.36 9.16
N PHE A 97 27.20 -16.66 8.80
CA PHE A 97 26.02 -15.99 9.34
C PHE A 97 25.06 -16.97 10.02
N GLU A 98 24.37 -16.49 11.05
CA GLU A 98 23.32 -17.20 11.76
C GLU A 98 22.02 -16.40 11.66
N LEU A 99 20.92 -17.04 11.28
CA LEU A 99 19.62 -16.38 11.18
C LEU A 99 19.09 -16.09 12.61
N SER A 100 18.89 -14.82 12.93
CA SER A 100 18.33 -14.39 14.21
C SER A 100 16.82 -14.21 14.12
N GLU A 101 16.34 -13.43 13.15
CA GLU A 101 14.91 -13.15 12.97
C GLU A 101 14.57 -12.93 11.48
N SER A 102 13.32 -13.22 11.10
CA SER A 102 12.80 -13.03 9.75
C SER A 102 11.43 -12.37 9.81
N VAL A 103 11.32 -11.11 9.37
CA VAL A 103 10.08 -10.33 9.41
C VAL A 103 9.58 -10.11 7.99
N MET A 104 8.71 -11.02 7.52
CA MET A 104 8.17 -10.98 6.15
C MET A 104 6.84 -10.24 6.02
N ALA A 105 6.13 -10.03 7.13
CA ALA A 105 4.79 -9.41 7.15
C ALA A 105 4.81 -7.89 7.31
N ALA A 106 5.99 -7.29 7.53
CA ALA A 106 6.14 -5.85 7.62
C ALA A 106 5.98 -5.18 6.24
N ARG A 107 5.67 -3.87 6.24
CA ARG A 107 5.61 -3.06 5.02
C ARG A 107 6.89 -3.17 4.19
N ILE A 108 8.03 -3.24 4.87
CA ILE A 108 9.35 -3.49 4.30
C ILE A 108 9.84 -4.81 4.90
N PRO A 109 9.84 -5.92 4.13
CA PRO A 109 10.36 -7.20 4.60
C PRO A 109 11.85 -7.10 4.93
N ARG A 110 12.25 -7.67 6.07
CA ARG A 110 13.65 -7.64 6.55
C ARG A 110 14.07 -8.94 7.20
N VAL A 111 15.38 -9.19 7.21
CA VAL A 111 15.99 -10.37 7.83
C VAL A 111 17.17 -9.94 8.68
N ILE A 112 17.14 -10.34 9.95
CA ILE A 112 18.19 -10.05 10.92
C ILE A 112 19.11 -11.27 11.01
N VAL A 113 20.38 -11.10 10.68
CA VAL A 113 21.41 -12.14 10.78
C VAL A 113 22.54 -11.73 11.72
N ARG A 114 23.11 -12.70 12.44
CA ARG A 114 24.28 -12.50 13.28
C ARG A 114 25.53 -12.99 12.55
N HIS A 115 26.54 -12.13 12.41
CA HIS A 115 27.83 -12.54 11.87
C HIS A 115 28.64 -13.28 12.94
N ARG A 116 29.00 -14.54 12.68
CA ARG A 116 29.59 -15.44 13.69
C ARG A 116 30.95 -14.97 14.20
N LYS A 117 31.77 -14.34 13.34
CA LYS A 117 33.13 -13.91 13.70
C LYS A 117 33.14 -12.63 14.54
N THR A 118 32.31 -11.66 14.19
CA THR A 118 32.30 -10.34 14.86
C THR A 118 31.24 -10.22 15.94
N GLY A 119 30.22 -11.09 15.93
CA GLY A 119 29.06 -11.04 16.81
C GLY A 119 28.04 -9.96 16.47
N LEU A 120 28.29 -9.17 15.42
CA LEU A 120 27.40 -8.08 15.00
C LEU A 120 26.08 -8.61 14.45
N LEU A 121 25.00 -7.90 14.74
CA LEU A 121 23.70 -8.09 14.11
C LEU A 121 23.63 -7.23 12.85
N LEU A 122 23.17 -7.82 11.75
CA LEU A 122 22.95 -7.16 10.48
C LEU A 122 21.46 -7.17 10.20
N ASP A 123 20.85 -6.00 10.06
CA ASP A 123 19.46 -5.87 9.58
C ASP A 123 19.49 -5.70 8.06
N VAL A 124 19.04 -6.73 7.33
CA VAL A 124 19.13 -6.79 5.87
C VAL A 124 17.78 -6.51 5.24
N VAL A 125 17.72 -5.43 4.46
CA VAL A 125 16.55 -4.99 3.69
C VAL A 125 16.84 -5.06 2.20
N GLU A 126 15.85 -5.40 1.37
CA GLU A 126 16.01 -5.38 -0.08
C GLU A 126 16.00 -3.94 -0.62
N SER A 127 17.01 -3.57 -1.42
CA SER A 127 17.17 -2.20 -1.93
C SER A 127 15.97 -1.72 -2.75
N CYS A 128 15.32 -2.61 -3.50
CA CYS A 128 14.11 -2.27 -4.26
C CYS A 128 12.87 -2.01 -3.38
N ARG A 129 12.89 -2.44 -2.11
CA ARG A 129 11.80 -2.26 -1.15
C ARG A 129 11.91 -0.97 -0.34
N ASP A 130 13.11 -0.41 -0.19
CA ASP A 130 13.31 0.94 0.36
C ASP A 130 14.20 1.80 -0.58
N PRO A 131 13.67 2.25 -1.73
CA PRO A 131 14.43 3.04 -2.70
C PRO A 131 14.87 4.42 -2.15
N HIS A 132 14.33 4.84 -1.00
CA HIS A 132 14.61 6.13 -0.39
C HIS A 132 15.60 6.04 0.78
N ALA A 133 16.13 4.86 1.10
CA ALA A 133 17.07 4.68 2.22
C ALA A 133 18.29 5.62 2.11
N HIS A 134 18.98 5.64 0.97
CA HIS A 134 20.12 6.56 0.77
C HIS A 134 19.72 8.04 0.77
N ALA A 135 18.53 8.38 0.25
CA ALA A 135 18.05 9.76 0.27
C ALA A 135 17.78 10.24 1.70
N LYS A 136 17.25 9.37 2.56
CA LYS A 136 17.08 9.63 4.00
C LYS A 136 18.44 9.81 4.68
N ASP A 137 19.40 8.93 4.42
CA ASP A 137 20.74 9.05 5.00
C ASP A 137 21.46 10.32 4.55
N ALA A 138 21.33 10.70 3.27
CA ALA A 138 21.90 11.94 2.76
C ALA A 138 21.27 13.18 3.41
N LEU A 139 19.96 13.17 3.65
CA LEU A 139 19.25 14.24 4.35
C LEU A 139 19.68 14.33 5.82
N VAL A 140 19.75 13.20 6.54
CA VAL A 140 20.19 13.21 7.93
C VAL A 140 21.65 13.65 8.02
N ARG A 141 22.51 13.20 7.10
CA ARG A 141 23.90 13.66 7.04
C ARG A 141 23.98 15.17 6.83
N SER A 142 23.20 15.74 5.91
CA SER A 142 23.24 17.20 5.69
C SER A 142 22.81 17.99 6.92
N TRP A 143 21.95 17.44 7.78
CA TRP A 143 21.62 18.05 9.08
C TRP A 143 22.75 17.91 10.10
N LEU A 144 23.40 16.74 10.17
CA LEU A 144 24.56 16.52 11.05
C LEU A 144 25.76 17.38 10.66
N ASP A 145 25.86 17.73 9.38
CA ASP A 145 26.93 18.59 8.84
C ASP A 145 26.70 20.09 9.13
N LEU A 146 25.53 20.49 9.69
CA LEU A 146 25.28 21.87 10.11
C LEU A 146 26.14 22.30 11.30
N GLY A 147 26.63 21.36 12.12
CA GLY A 147 27.51 21.65 13.25
C GLY A 147 27.82 20.44 14.11
N ALA A 148 28.99 20.45 14.77
CA ALA A 148 29.42 19.39 15.68
C ALA A 148 28.42 19.18 16.84
N ASP A 149 27.87 20.27 17.38
CA ASP A 149 26.87 20.26 18.45
C ASP A 149 25.60 19.49 18.05
N VAL A 150 25.21 19.54 16.77
CA VAL A 150 24.04 18.79 16.26
C VAL A 150 24.29 17.29 16.30
N ARG A 151 25.52 16.88 15.99
CA ARG A 151 25.94 15.47 16.07
C ARG A 151 25.99 14.97 17.51
N GLU A 152 26.56 15.76 18.42
CA GLU A 152 26.59 15.42 19.86
C GLU A 152 25.17 15.30 20.42
N LEU A 153 24.29 16.26 20.12
CA LEU A 153 22.89 16.20 20.51
C LEU A 153 22.18 14.97 19.95
N ALA A 154 22.43 14.60 18.69
CA ALA A 154 21.84 13.40 18.09
C ALA A 154 22.30 12.11 18.81
N LEU A 155 23.57 12.04 19.23
CA LEU A 155 24.10 10.94 20.03
C LEU A 155 23.48 10.90 21.42
N ASP A 156 23.32 12.05 22.08
CA ASP A 156 22.68 12.14 23.40
C ASP A 156 21.22 11.68 23.34
N ILE A 157 20.46 12.10 22.32
CA ILE A 157 19.08 11.66 22.10
C ILE A 157 19.03 10.15 21.87
N LYS A 158 19.96 9.59 21.07
CA LYS A 158 20.04 8.14 20.83
C LYS A 158 20.33 7.37 22.13
N CYS A 159 21.34 7.79 22.89
CA CYS A 159 21.71 7.20 24.18
C CYS A 159 20.54 7.26 25.17
N PHE A 160 19.87 8.41 25.23
CA PHE A 160 18.67 8.58 26.05
C PHE A 160 17.57 7.60 25.64
N ALA A 161 17.18 7.56 24.37
CA ALA A 161 16.11 6.69 23.90
C ALA A 161 16.40 5.21 24.16
N ARG A 162 17.67 4.78 24.10
CA ARG A 162 18.09 3.43 24.50
C ARG A 162 17.93 3.20 26.00
N ALA A 163 18.38 4.12 26.85
CA ALA A 163 18.26 4.00 28.30
C ALA A 163 16.80 3.90 28.78
N TYR A 164 15.86 4.52 28.06
CA TYR A 164 14.44 4.58 28.40
C TYR A 164 13.54 3.73 27.50
N GLN A 165 14.10 2.77 26.74
CA GLN A 165 13.37 1.96 25.77
C GLN A 165 12.14 1.23 26.36
N SER A 166 12.20 0.83 27.63
CA SER A 166 11.11 0.15 28.33
C SER A 166 9.92 1.05 28.66
N GLN A 167 10.12 2.37 28.68
CA GLN A 167 9.13 3.39 29.04
C GLN A 167 8.55 4.08 27.80
N LEU A 168 9.20 3.96 26.63
CA LEU A 168 8.72 4.57 25.40
C LEU A 168 7.48 3.83 24.84
N PRO A 169 6.46 4.55 24.32
CA PRO A 169 5.26 3.93 23.76
C PRO A 169 5.60 3.04 22.56
N ARG A 170 5.41 1.72 22.70
CA ARG A 170 5.73 0.75 21.63
C ARG A 170 4.91 0.96 20.35
N GLU A 171 3.69 1.48 20.49
CA GLU A 171 2.72 1.61 19.39
C GLU A 171 3.00 2.79 18.45
N GLN A 172 3.88 3.72 18.83
CA GLN A 172 4.09 4.98 18.10
C GLN A 172 5.33 4.98 17.19
N GLY A 173 5.99 3.84 16.98
CA GLY A 173 7.10 3.74 16.03
C GLY A 173 8.39 4.48 16.44
N TRP A 174 8.46 5.01 17.67
CA TRP A 174 9.70 5.59 18.23
C TRP A 174 10.87 4.59 18.24
N LEU A 175 10.54 3.30 18.28
CA LEU A 175 11.50 2.20 18.36
C LEU A 175 12.14 1.86 17.01
N ASP A 176 11.48 2.11 15.89
CA ASP A 176 11.99 1.67 14.58
C ASP A 176 13.16 2.54 14.07
N PHE A 177 13.31 3.77 14.57
CA PHE A 177 14.43 4.65 14.20
C PHE A 177 15.58 4.62 15.22
N ILE A 178 15.38 4.07 16.43
CA ILE A 178 16.37 4.17 17.53
C ILE A 178 16.70 2.83 18.21
N ALA A 179 15.85 1.80 18.09
CA ALA A 179 15.94 0.63 18.96
C ALA A 179 15.67 -0.70 18.23
N ALA A 180 16.70 -1.21 17.55
CA ALA A 180 16.83 -2.61 17.13
C ALA A 180 17.78 -3.43 18.04
N ASP A 181 18.11 -2.95 19.24
CA ASP A 181 19.08 -3.59 20.15
C ASP A 181 18.48 -3.98 21.50
N ALA A 182 17.96 -5.20 21.62
CA ALA A 182 17.83 -5.87 22.92
C ALA A 182 18.16 -7.36 22.80
N PRO A 183 19.19 -7.89 23.49
CA PRO A 183 19.44 -9.33 23.53
C PRO A 183 18.34 -10.03 24.35
N ARG A 184 17.46 -10.77 23.68
CA ARG A 184 16.59 -11.78 24.33
C ARG A 184 17.45 -12.98 24.75
N VAL A 185 17.98 -12.94 25.97
CA VAL A 185 18.70 -14.08 26.57
C VAL A 185 17.89 -14.62 27.76
N MET A 186 17.50 -15.89 27.61
CA MET A 186 17.10 -16.89 28.62
C MET A 186 15.77 -16.74 29.36
N ASN A 187 14.89 -17.72 29.11
CA ASN A 187 14.17 -18.41 30.17
C ASN A 187 14.39 -19.92 29.99
N LEU A 188 15.35 -20.46 30.75
CA LEU A 188 15.51 -21.89 30.96
C LEU A 188 16.06 -22.09 32.38
N ALA A 189 15.36 -22.93 33.12
CA ALA A 189 15.71 -23.59 34.39
C ALA A 189 15.38 -22.88 35.73
N GLN A 190 14.41 -23.52 36.39
CA GLN A 190 14.48 -24.07 37.76
C GLN A 190 13.92 -23.24 38.92
N GLY A 191 13.05 -23.94 39.67
CA GLY A 191 12.33 -23.43 40.82
C GLY A 191 13.21 -23.16 42.02
N GLY A 192 12.70 -22.27 42.87
CA GLY A 192 13.27 -21.92 44.16
C GLY A 192 12.27 -21.05 44.90
N SER A 193 11.44 -21.68 45.73
CA SER A 193 10.60 -21.03 46.73
C SER A 193 11.50 -20.42 47.79
N ILE A 194 11.49 -19.08 47.95
CA ILE A 194 11.96 -18.40 49.16
C ILE A 194 11.12 -17.13 49.41
N ALA A 195 10.44 -17.17 50.55
CA ALA A 195 10.05 -16.11 51.51
C ALA A 195 9.80 -14.66 51.05
N GLU A 196 8.60 -14.18 51.39
CA GLU A 196 8.27 -12.77 51.59
C GLU A 196 9.14 -12.11 52.67
N PRO A 197 9.44 -10.81 52.52
CA PRO A 197 9.59 -9.94 53.67
C PRO A 197 8.57 -8.79 53.69
N SER A 198 8.15 -8.53 54.92
CA SER A 198 7.26 -7.51 55.43
C SER A 198 7.62 -6.05 55.09
N GLU A 199 6.57 -5.27 54.90
CA GLU A 199 6.36 -3.83 55.13
C GLU A 199 7.56 -2.89 55.36
N GLY A 200 7.59 -1.82 54.57
CA GLY A 200 8.32 -0.59 54.87
C GLY A 200 7.67 0.63 54.23
N ARG A 201 6.85 1.36 54.99
CA ARG A 201 6.41 2.73 54.67
C ARG A 201 7.63 3.64 54.53
N SER A 202 7.80 4.29 53.39
CA SER A 202 8.61 5.51 53.29
C SER A 202 7.89 6.56 52.46
N SER A 203 7.92 7.76 53.01
CA SER A 203 7.29 9.01 52.62
C SER A 203 7.58 9.47 51.18
N GLY A 204 6.61 10.22 50.65
CA GLY A 204 6.57 10.66 49.27
C GLY A 204 7.65 11.66 48.88
N LEU A 205 8.07 11.52 47.63
CA LEU A 205 8.47 12.59 46.73
C LEU A 205 7.89 12.19 45.37
N SER A 206 6.89 12.96 44.92
CA SER A 206 6.25 12.80 43.63
C SER A 206 7.30 12.94 42.53
N ARG A 207 7.55 11.85 41.79
CA ARG A 207 8.27 11.85 40.50
C ARG A 207 7.23 11.75 39.39
N ASP A 208 6.32 12.71 39.33
CA ASP A 208 5.48 12.96 38.16
C ASP A 208 6.06 14.16 37.39
N VAL A 209 7.10 13.92 36.60
CA VAL A 209 7.41 14.79 35.46
C VAL A 209 6.82 14.09 34.25
N GLY A 210 5.59 14.48 33.91
CA GLY A 210 4.83 13.86 32.82
C GLY A 210 5.46 14.13 31.45
N LEU A 211 5.29 13.17 30.53
CA LEU A 211 5.72 13.20 29.11
C LEU A 211 5.38 14.50 28.34
N GLN A 212 4.49 15.36 28.85
CA GLN A 212 4.06 16.60 28.19
C GLN A 212 5.11 17.72 28.25
N ASP A 213 6.01 17.73 29.25
CA ASP A 213 7.10 18.71 29.32
C ASP A 213 8.27 18.37 28.39
N TRP A 214 8.30 17.15 27.87
CA TRP A 214 9.40 16.64 27.06
C TRP A 214 9.37 17.13 25.61
N GLY A 215 8.18 17.23 25.01
CA GLY A 215 8.03 17.85 23.68
C GLY A 215 8.46 19.32 23.69
N ARG A 216 8.27 20.02 24.81
CA ARG A 216 8.70 21.41 25.00
C ARG A 216 10.21 21.55 25.13
N PHE A 217 10.89 20.56 25.74
CA PHE A 217 12.34 20.53 25.87
C PHE A 217 13.03 20.38 24.51
N ILE A 218 12.60 19.41 23.68
CA ILE A 218 13.17 19.19 22.34
C ILE A 218 12.87 20.38 21.41
N GLN A 219 11.64 20.90 21.45
CA GLN A 219 11.26 22.06 20.65
C GLN A 219 12.02 23.32 21.06
N GLY A 220 12.33 23.48 22.36
CA GLY A 220 13.18 24.56 22.86
C GLY A 220 14.63 24.44 22.41
N ALA A 221 15.20 23.24 22.41
CA ALA A 221 16.59 23.00 21.96
C ALA A 221 16.78 23.29 20.47
N VAL A 222 15.82 22.88 19.63
CA VAL A 222 15.87 23.11 18.16
C VAL A 222 15.67 24.60 17.80
N LEU A 223 14.80 25.31 18.53
CA LEU A 223 14.58 26.74 18.31
C LEU A 223 15.78 27.60 18.75
N ALA A 224 16.54 27.17 19.76
CA ALA A 224 17.71 27.88 20.23
C ALA A 224 18.89 27.86 19.22
N THR A 225 19.00 26.81 18.39
CA THR A 225 20.10 26.64 17.44
C THR A 225 19.86 27.27 16.06
N CYS A 226 18.60 27.47 15.66
CA CYS A 226 18.27 27.91 14.28
C CYS A 226 18.06 29.44 14.11
N GLY A 227 18.04 30.23 15.18
CA GLY A 227 17.64 31.64 15.14
C GLY A 227 18.66 32.67 14.60
N ALA A 228 19.78 32.24 13.99
CA ALA A 228 20.93 33.13 13.75
C ALA A 228 21.10 33.67 12.32
N CYS A 229 20.27 33.33 11.33
CA CYS A 229 20.58 33.68 9.92
C CYS A 229 19.37 34.19 9.10
N VAL A 230 19.59 35.33 8.42
CA VAL A 230 18.91 35.89 7.22
C VAL A 230 17.99 37.14 7.44
N GLY A 231 18.40 38.29 6.86
CA GLY A 231 17.68 39.60 6.75
C GLY A 231 17.23 39.91 5.31
N GLU A 232 16.07 40.58 5.09
CA GLU A 232 15.78 42.02 4.85
C GLU A 232 15.54 42.37 3.36
N ASP A 233 14.26 42.60 2.96
CA ASP A 233 13.76 43.74 2.14
C ASP A 233 12.28 43.54 1.67
N ILE A 234 11.29 43.82 2.55
CA ILE A 234 9.83 43.76 2.21
C ILE A 234 9.09 45.06 2.61
N SER A 235 9.74 45.97 3.35
CA SER A 235 9.11 47.15 3.98
C SER A 235 8.51 48.18 3.03
N SER A 236 8.93 48.22 1.76
CA SER A 236 8.44 49.21 0.79
C SER A 236 7.03 48.91 0.25
N LEU A 237 6.55 47.67 0.38
CA LEU A 237 5.28 47.23 -0.22
C LEU A 237 4.07 47.36 0.73
N LEU A 238 4.32 47.44 2.05
CA LEU A 238 3.27 47.52 3.08
C LEU A 238 2.79 48.95 3.37
N GLN A 239 3.60 49.95 3.08
CA GLN A 239 3.23 51.35 3.31
C GLN A 239 2.06 51.79 2.39
N ALA A 240 1.92 51.17 1.21
CA ALA A 240 0.86 51.51 0.26
C ALA A 240 -0.54 50.97 0.63
N PHE A 241 -0.64 50.05 1.60
CA PHE A 241 -1.91 49.38 1.93
C PHE A 241 -2.65 50.03 3.11
N HIS A 242 -1.93 50.73 3.99
CA HIS A 242 -2.46 51.26 5.24
C HIS A 242 -3.32 52.53 5.06
N ASP A 243 -3.16 53.26 3.96
CA ASP A 243 -3.86 54.55 3.77
C ASP A 243 -5.33 54.40 3.38
N THR A 244 -5.84 53.18 3.15
CA THR A 244 -7.18 52.95 2.58
C THR A 244 -8.28 52.59 3.59
N SER A 245 -8.00 52.40 4.88
CA SER A 245 -8.95 51.70 5.79
C SER A 245 -9.52 52.52 6.96
N ALA A 246 -9.36 53.84 6.97
CA ALA A 246 -9.65 54.68 8.14
C ALA A 246 -11.10 55.24 8.25
N GLU A 247 -12.10 54.64 7.62
CA GLU A 247 -13.49 55.10 7.73
C GLU A 247 -14.46 53.93 7.98
N THR A 248 -14.78 53.64 9.26
CA THR A 248 -16.12 53.31 9.79
C THR A 248 -16.05 52.83 11.24
N GLY A 249 -16.86 53.47 12.11
CA GLY A 249 -16.82 53.36 13.57
C GLY A 249 -17.53 52.15 14.18
N ALA A 250 -17.18 51.87 15.44
CA ALA A 250 -17.53 50.68 16.20
C ALA A 250 -18.18 51.03 17.54
N GLU A 251 -19.47 50.73 17.73
CA GLU A 251 -20.07 50.52 19.07
C GLU A 251 -21.22 49.48 18.94
N GLY A 252 -20.99 48.24 19.40
CA GLY A 252 -22.04 47.21 19.40
C GLY A 252 -21.65 45.74 19.68
N ALA A 253 -20.40 45.40 20.03
CA ALA A 253 -19.89 44.03 19.87
C ALA A 253 -19.90 43.10 21.12
N SER A 254 -20.37 43.51 22.31
CA SER A 254 -20.09 42.72 23.54
C SER A 254 -21.16 41.72 24.00
N ALA A 255 -22.33 41.61 23.36
CA ALA A 255 -23.43 40.75 23.84
C ALA A 255 -23.59 39.39 23.09
N LEU A 256 -22.72 39.07 22.13
CA LEU A 256 -22.95 37.97 21.16
C LEU A 256 -22.16 36.65 21.41
N PHE A 257 -21.46 36.49 22.55
CA PHE A 257 -20.52 35.38 22.74
C PHE A 257 -20.94 34.26 23.72
N ARG A 258 -22.21 34.20 24.14
CA ARG A 258 -22.75 32.98 24.76
C ARG A 258 -23.31 32.08 23.66
N SER A 259 -22.41 31.41 22.93
CA SER A 259 -22.80 30.42 21.92
C SER A 259 -23.27 29.13 22.61
N ASP A 260 -24.50 28.76 22.32
CA ASP A 260 -25.21 27.61 22.89
C ASP A 260 -24.50 26.28 22.61
N GLY A 261 -23.85 25.73 23.63
CA GLY A 261 -24.03 24.37 24.14
C GLY A 261 -23.76 23.12 23.28
N ASN A 262 -23.57 23.20 21.97
CA ASN A 262 -23.41 22.01 21.13
C ASN A 262 -22.21 22.09 20.16
N GLU A 263 -21.16 22.79 20.57
CA GLU A 263 -19.89 22.71 19.85
C GLU A 263 -19.24 21.34 20.15
N ILE A 264 -19.27 20.45 19.15
CA ILE A 264 -18.56 19.16 19.15
C ILE A 264 -17.13 19.39 19.68
N SER A 265 -16.56 18.57 20.55
CA SER A 265 -15.18 18.82 21.00
C SER A 265 -14.17 18.68 19.84
N ARG A 266 -13.02 19.37 19.89
CA ARG A 266 -11.93 19.15 18.91
C ARG A 266 -11.54 17.67 18.81
N ARG A 267 -11.42 17.00 19.96
CA ARG A 267 -11.09 15.56 20.01
C ARG A 267 -12.18 14.71 19.36
N GLU A 268 -13.43 15.15 19.47
CA GLU A 268 -14.56 14.46 18.87
C GLU A 268 -14.58 14.63 17.35
N LEU A 269 -14.26 15.82 16.81
CA LEU A 269 -14.06 15.98 15.36
C LEU A 269 -12.92 15.10 14.83
N GLU A 270 -11.78 15.05 15.53
CA GLU A 270 -10.65 14.18 15.16
C GLU A 270 -11.09 12.71 15.11
N ARG A 271 -11.86 12.27 16.12
CA ARG A 271 -12.42 10.91 16.17
C ARG A 271 -13.37 10.63 15.00
N GLN A 272 -14.29 11.55 14.71
CA GLN A 272 -15.25 11.41 13.62
C GLN A 272 -14.58 11.36 12.24
N ILE A 273 -13.55 12.19 12.01
CA ILE A 273 -12.77 12.16 10.76
C ILE A 273 -12.09 10.79 10.60
N GLN A 274 -11.50 10.26 11.67
CA GLN A 274 -10.87 8.93 11.63
C GLN A 274 -11.87 7.81 11.37
N GLU A 275 -13.07 7.89 11.95
CA GLU A 275 -14.15 6.92 11.71
C GLU A 275 -14.61 6.94 10.25
N LEU A 276 -14.90 8.13 9.70
CA LEU A 276 -15.26 8.30 8.29
C LEU A 276 -14.16 7.78 7.35
N ARG A 277 -12.88 8.03 7.65
CA ARG A 277 -11.76 7.48 6.86
C ARG A 277 -11.72 5.95 6.88
N ARG A 278 -12.04 5.30 8.01
CA ARG A 278 -12.13 3.83 8.07
C ARG A 278 -13.30 3.32 7.24
N ASP A 279 -14.44 4.00 7.28
CA ASP A 279 -15.62 3.59 6.52
C ASP A 279 -15.42 3.80 5.02
N LYS A 280 -14.74 4.87 4.61
CA LYS A 280 -14.27 5.06 3.22
C LYS A 280 -13.44 3.87 2.75
N VAL A 281 -12.43 3.46 3.52
CA VAL A 281 -11.58 2.31 3.17
C VAL A 281 -12.40 1.02 3.00
N LYS A 282 -13.40 0.78 3.87
CA LYS A 282 -14.29 -0.39 3.73
C LYS A 282 -15.14 -0.33 2.46
N LEU A 283 -15.65 0.85 2.09
CA LEU A 283 -16.40 1.04 0.84
C LEU A 283 -15.50 0.86 -0.38
N ASP A 284 -14.29 1.41 -0.38
CA ASP A 284 -13.33 1.24 -1.48
C ASP A 284 -12.97 -0.23 -1.68
N ASP A 285 -12.80 -1.00 -0.59
CA ASP A 285 -12.59 -2.44 -0.66
C ASP A 285 -13.84 -3.20 -1.17
N SER A 286 -15.04 -2.74 -0.82
CA SER A 286 -16.32 -3.26 -1.35
C SER A 286 -16.40 -3.05 -2.88
N ILE A 287 -16.12 -1.83 -3.34
CA ILE A 287 -16.06 -1.44 -4.75
C ILE A 287 -15.05 -2.31 -5.51
N ARG A 288 -13.81 -2.43 -5.01
CA ARG A 288 -12.78 -3.29 -5.63
C ARG A 288 -13.20 -4.75 -5.74
N LYS A 289 -13.88 -5.29 -4.73
CA LYS A 289 -14.43 -6.66 -4.76
C LYS A 289 -15.53 -6.82 -5.79
N MET A 290 -16.42 -5.84 -5.93
CA MET A 290 -17.46 -5.84 -6.96
C MET A 290 -16.86 -5.75 -8.37
N GLU A 291 -15.86 -4.88 -8.58
CA GLU A 291 -15.14 -4.77 -9.86
C GLU A 291 -14.40 -6.05 -10.23
N SER A 292 -13.72 -6.69 -9.27
CA SER A 292 -13.08 -7.99 -9.48
C SER A 292 -14.11 -9.08 -9.83
N THR A 293 -15.25 -9.07 -9.14
CA THR A 293 -16.36 -9.99 -9.42
C THR A 293 -16.95 -9.75 -10.81
N GLN A 294 -17.14 -8.48 -11.20
CA GLN A 294 -17.61 -8.10 -12.53
C GLN A 294 -16.62 -8.56 -13.61
N LYS A 295 -15.32 -8.33 -13.42
CA LYS A 295 -14.27 -8.81 -14.33
C LYS A 295 -14.27 -10.33 -14.46
N ARG A 296 -14.48 -11.07 -13.36
CA ARG A 296 -14.54 -12.54 -13.40
C ARG A 296 -15.79 -13.08 -14.11
N ILE A 297 -16.93 -12.42 -13.95
CA ILE A 297 -18.21 -12.87 -14.53
C ILE A 297 -18.35 -12.46 -16.00
N PHE A 298 -17.90 -11.25 -16.35
CA PHE A 298 -18.15 -10.63 -17.65
C PHE A 298 -16.90 -10.39 -18.49
N GLY A 299 -15.69 -10.48 -17.92
CA GLY A 299 -14.45 -10.34 -18.68
C GLY A 299 -14.13 -11.57 -19.53
N GLU A 300 -13.46 -11.38 -20.67
CA GLU A 300 -12.95 -12.45 -21.54
C GLU A 300 -12.03 -13.43 -20.79
N GLU A 301 -11.40 -12.99 -19.70
CA GLU A 301 -10.65 -13.84 -18.79
C GLU A 301 -11.51 -14.88 -18.08
N GLY A 302 -12.80 -14.61 -17.84
CA GLY A 302 -13.71 -15.59 -17.26
C GLY A 302 -13.97 -16.77 -18.20
N GLU A 303 -14.06 -16.51 -19.50
CA GLU A 303 -14.16 -17.59 -20.50
C GLU A 303 -12.83 -18.32 -20.66
N ARG A 304 -11.70 -17.60 -20.72
CA ARG A 304 -10.37 -18.25 -20.75
C ARG A 304 -10.12 -19.09 -19.52
N ALA A 305 -10.36 -18.59 -18.31
CA ALA A 305 -10.16 -19.32 -17.07
C ALA A 305 -11.09 -20.54 -16.95
N ARG A 306 -12.32 -20.46 -17.46
CA ARG A 306 -13.20 -21.64 -17.57
C ARG A 306 -12.66 -22.66 -18.55
N LEU A 307 -12.15 -22.22 -19.72
CA LEU A 307 -11.51 -23.12 -20.68
C LEU A 307 -10.24 -23.77 -20.07
N THR A 308 -9.43 -23.01 -19.34
CA THR A 308 -8.23 -23.57 -18.66
C THR A 308 -8.62 -24.54 -17.56
N ALA A 309 -9.67 -24.25 -16.78
CA ALA A 309 -10.16 -25.14 -15.74
C ALA A 309 -10.76 -26.44 -16.30
N LEU A 310 -11.42 -26.39 -17.45
CA LEU A 310 -11.90 -27.57 -18.16
C LEU A 310 -10.74 -28.42 -18.69
N HIS A 311 -9.73 -27.79 -19.31
CA HIS A 311 -8.51 -28.49 -19.75
C HIS A 311 -7.76 -29.16 -18.58
N ALA A 312 -7.66 -28.48 -17.43
CA ALA A 312 -7.01 -29.04 -16.24
C ALA A 312 -7.81 -30.20 -15.59
N GLN A 313 -9.11 -30.32 -15.85
CA GLN A 313 -9.92 -31.45 -15.37
C GLN A 313 -9.85 -32.66 -16.28
N ASP A 314 -9.65 -32.46 -17.60
CA ASP A 314 -9.44 -33.57 -18.53
C ASP A 314 -8.04 -34.19 -18.39
N GLU A 315 -6.99 -33.39 -18.14
CA GLU A 315 -5.64 -33.92 -17.89
C GLU A 315 -5.56 -34.77 -16.61
N LYS A 316 -6.33 -34.45 -15.57
CA LYS A 316 -6.35 -35.24 -14.32
C LYS A 316 -7.12 -36.56 -14.41
N LYS A 317 -7.82 -36.83 -15.51
CA LYS A 317 -8.52 -38.11 -15.72
C LYS A 317 -7.72 -39.14 -16.50
N GLU A 318 -6.67 -38.75 -17.22
CA GLU A 318 -5.85 -39.71 -17.96
C GLU A 318 -4.72 -40.34 -17.12
N ASP A 319 -4.31 -39.70 -16.01
CA ASP A 319 -3.24 -40.23 -15.13
C ASP A 319 -3.75 -41.02 -13.90
N GLY A 320 -5.06 -41.29 -13.82
CA GLY A 320 -5.69 -41.88 -12.62
C GLY A 320 -5.90 -43.40 -12.62
N GLU A 321 -5.51 -44.13 -13.66
CA GLU A 321 -5.89 -45.55 -13.82
C GLU A 321 -4.71 -46.55 -13.93
N GLN A 322 -3.51 -46.17 -13.48
CA GLN A 322 -2.38 -47.09 -13.33
C GLN A 322 -1.55 -46.79 -12.08
N GLU A 323 -2.03 -47.20 -10.90
CA GLU A 323 -1.09 -47.52 -9.80
C GLU A 323 -1.71 -48.50 -8.80
N ALA A 324 -1.53 -49.79 -9.10
CA ALA A 324 -1.43 -50.83 -8.09
C ALA A 324 -0.43 -51.88 -8.59
N GLY A 325 0.82 -51.77 -8.14
CA GLY A 325 1.71 -52.93 -8.06
C GLY A 325 3.11 -52.76 -8.66
N GLU A 326 4.09 -52.96 -7.77
CA GLU A 326 5.45 -53.46 -8.00
C GLU A 326 6.61 -52.47 -8.25
N ASP A 327 7.30 -52.21 -7.13
CA ASP A 327 8.76 -52.24 -6.96
C ASP A 327 9.60 -52.74 -8.15
N LYS A 328 10.47 -51.86 -8.67
CA LYS A 328 11.94 -52.01 -8.79
C LYS A 328 12.47 -50.86 -9.65
N LYS A 329 13.33 -49.98 -9.12
CA LYS A 329 14.79 -50.12 -8.94
C LYS A 329 15.55 -49.76 -10.23
N ASP A 330 16.44 -48.77 -10.09
CA ASP A 330 17.54 -48.37 -11.01
C ASP A 330 17.06 -47.77 -12.34
N GLU A 331 17.70 -46.84 -13.04
CA GLU A 331 18.93 -46.04 -12.93
C GLU A 331 18.81 -45.04 -14.10
N ASP A 332 19.42 -43.86 -13.96
CA ASP A 332 20.07 -43.02 -14.98
C ASP A 332 19.52 -42.81 -16.41
N ASP A 333 19.96 -41.66 -16.93
CA ASP A 333 20.15 -41.27 -18.33
C ASP A 333 19.04 -40.50 -19.07
N ASP A 334 19.23 -39.17 -19.01
CA ASP A 334 19.68 -38.35 -20.13
C ASP A 334 18.82 -38.23 -21.42
N LYS A 335 18.47 -36.96 -21.69
CA LYS A 335 18.68 -36.26 -22.97
C LYS A 335 18.54 -37.09 -24.27
N LYS A 336 17.46 -36.84 -25.02
CA LYS A 336 17.54 -36.66 -26.48
C LYS A 336 16.23 -36.09 -27.03
N GLU A 337 16.19 -34.79 -27.31
CA GLU A 337 16.49 -34.21 -28.63
C GLU A 337 15.58 -34.67 -29.77
N GLU A 338 14.85 -33.67 -30.26
CA GLU A 338 14.20 -33.56 -31.55
C GLU A 338 15.07 -34.14 -32.67
N LYS A 339 14.58 -35.21 -33.32
CA LYS A 339 15.03 -35.54 -34.67
C LYS A 339 13.84 -35.93 -35.53
N LYS A 340 13.31 -34.90 -36.19
CA LYS A 340 12.36 -34.98 -37.29
C LYS A 340 13.18 -35.35 -38.53
N GLU A 341 13.34 -36.64 -38.80
CA GLU A 341 13.93 -37.12 -40.05
C GLU A 341 12.88 -37.76 -40.95
N GLU A 342 12.96 -37.36 -42.22
CA GLU A 342 12.17 -37.81 -43.35
C GLU A 342 12.23 -39.34 -43.49
N GLU A 343 11.10 -39.99 -43.25
CA GLU A 343 10.94 -41.43 -43.40
C GLU A 343 10.84 -41.77 -44.90
N SER A 344 11.97 -42.19 -45.48
CA SER A 344 12.05 -42.69 -46.86
C SER A 344 11.15 -43.92 -47.07
N GLU A 345 10.58 -44.10 -48.28
CA GLU A 345 9.63 -45.18 -48.60
C GLU A 345 10.17 -46.60 -48.32
N ASP A 346 11.49 -46.80 -48.34
CA ASP A 346 12.10 -48.11 -48.07
C ASP A 346 12.03 -48.51 -46.58
N THR A 347 12.01 -47.55 -45.66
CA THR A 347 11.83 -47.81 -44.22
C THR A 347 10.38 -48.20 -43.85
N LYS A 348 9.38 -47.71 -44.59
CA LYS A 348 7.97 -48.11 -44.40
C LYS A 348 7.69 -49.55 -44.81
N LYS A 349 8.45 -50.09 -45.76
CA LYS A 349 8.29 -51.48 -46.22
C LYS A 349 8.82 -52.49 -45.19
N ARG A 350 9.97 -52.20 -44.57
CA ARG A 350 10.54 -53.03 -43.50
C ARG A 350 9.70 -53.00 -42.21
N LYS A 351 9.15 -51.84 -41.83
CA LYS A 351 8.27 -51.74 -40.64
C LYS A 351 6.94 -52.48 -40.82
N ARG A 352 6.41 -52.56 -42.05
CA ARG A 352 5.23 -53.40 -42.36
C ARG A 352 5.53 -54.90 -42.33
N GLU A 353 6.73 -55.33 -42.71
CA GLU A 353 7.12 -56.75 -42.62
C GLU A 353 7.32 -57.18 -41.15
N ASP A 354 7.94 -56.33 -40.32
CA ASP A 354 8.09 -56.60 -38.88
C ASP A 354 6.76 -56.62 -38.12
N ASP A 355 5.80 -55.74 -38.46
CA ASP A 355 4.45 -55.76 -37.86
C ASP A 355 3.63 -56.99 -38.29
N ILE A 356 3.86 -57.50 -39.50
CA ILE A 356 3.23 -58.75 -39.98
C ILE A 356 3.84 -59.96 -39.26
N GLU A 357 5.14 -59.95 -38.95
CA GLU A 357 5.78 -61.03 -38.19
C GLU A 357 5.44 -60.98 -36.70
N ARG A 358 5.33 -59.80 -36.08
CA ARG A 358 4.83 -59.69 -34.69
C ARG A 358 3.39 -60.19 -34.54
N ARG A 359 2.51 -59.87 -35.50
CA ARG A 359 1.12 -60.39 -35.50
C ARG A 359 1.02 -61.91 -35.66
N LYS A 360 2.05 -62.59 -36.19
CA LYS A 360 2.10 -64.06 -36.25
C LYS A 360 2.57 -64.69 -34.93
N LYS A 361 3.28 -63.94 -34.06
CA LYS A 361 3.88 -64.46 -32.81
C LYS A 361 2.99 -64.29 -31.58
N GLU A 362 2.01 -63.39 -31.60
CA GLU A 362 1.08 -63.12 -30.49
C GLU A 362 -0.12 -64.09 -30.37
N GLY A 363 -0.15 -65.20 -31.10
CA GLY A 363 -1.20 -66.22 -30.91
C GLY A 363 -2.64 -65.72 -31.14
N ARG A 364 -2.82 -64.58 -31.82
CA ARG A 364 -4.13 -64.09 -32.21
C ARG A 364 -4.69 -65.05 -33.28
N PRO A 365 -5.82 -65.73 -33.03
CA PRO A 365 -6.35 -66.72 -33.97
C PRO A 365 -6.61 -66.05 -35.33
N THR A 366 -5.85 -66.45 -36.34
CA THR A 366 -5.91 -65.92 -37.72
C THR A 366 -7.21 -66.28 -38.43
N LYS A 367 -8.01 -67.17 -37.86
CA LYS A 367 -9.36 -67.48 -38.28
C LYS A 367 -10.31 -66.73 -37.35
N ALA A 368 -10.68 -65.51 -37.73
CA ALA A 368 -11.77 -64.79 -37.07
C ALA A 368 -12.99 -65.71 -37.03
N ASP A 369 -13.54 -65.96 -35.84
CA ASP A 369 -14.72 -66.80 -35.64
C ASP A 369 -15.81 -66.37 -36.64
N PRO A 370 -16.31 -67.29 -37.50
CA PRO A 370 -17.36 -66.98 -38.46
C PRO A 370 -18.58 -66.31 -37.83
N ARG A 371 -18.86 -66.61 -36.55
CA ARG A 371 -19.93 -66.00 -35.78
C ARG A 371 -19.66 -64.54 -35.42
N SER A 372 -18.43 -64.21 -34.98
CA SER A 372 -18.04 -62.83 -34.65
C SER A 372 -17.96 -61.97 -35.91
N ARG A 373 -17.48 -62.52 -37.03
CA ARG A 373 -17.47 -61.84 -38.33
C ARG A 373 -18.88 -61.50 -38.82
N ASN A 374 -19.84 -62.40 -38.61
CA ASN A 374 -21.24 -62.17 -38.97
C ASN A 374 -21.92 -61.14 -38.06
N LEU A 375 -21.62 -61.12 -36.75
CA LEU A 375 -22.12 -60.10 -35.83
C LEU A 375 -21.54 -58.72 -36.18
N PHE A 376 -20.24 -58.64 -36.45
CA PHE A 376 -19.58 -57.39 -36.82
C PHE A 376 -20.05 -56.88 -38.18
N GLY A 377 -20.28 -57.77 -39.15
CA GLY A 377 -20.88 -57.43 -40.44
C GLY A 377 -22.31 -56.90 -40.32
N LYS A 378 -23.14 -57.48 -39.43
CA LYS A 378 -24.49 -56.97 -39.14
C LYS A 378 -24.45 -55.61 -38.43
N LEU A 379 -23.54 -55.42 -37.47
CA LEU A 379 -23.38 -54.16 -36.76
C LEU A 379 -22.90 -53.04 -37.70
N LEU A 380 -21.89 -53.32 -38.53
CA LEU A 380 -21.44 -52.40 -39.58
C LEU A 380 -22.54 -52.13 -40.59
N GLY A 381 -23.34 -53.13 -40.97
CA GLY A 381 -24.52 -52.97 -41.82
C GLY A 381 -25.57 -52.04 -41.20
N HIS A 382 -25.83 -52.15 -39.90
CA HIS A 382 -26.70 -51.23 -39.18
C HIS A 382 -26.11 -49.82 -39.07
N LEU A 383 -24.81 -49.69 -38.83
CA LEU A 383 -24.08 -48.41 -38.81
C LEU A 383 -24.10 -47.72 -40.17
N HIS A 384 -23.85 -48.47 -41.26
CA HIS A 384 -23.95 -47.96 -42.63
C HIS A 384 -25.40 -47.62 -42.99
N SER A 385 -26.37 -48.48 -42.65
CA SER A 385 -27.79 -48.17 -42.83
C SER A 385 -28.23 -46.95 -42.02
N ALA A 386 -27.71 -46.76 -40.81
CA ALA A 386 -27.98 -45.59 -39.97
C ALA A 386 -27.31 -44.33 -40.54
N LYS A 387 -26.08 -44.44 -41.05
CA LYS A 387 -25.37 -43.36 -41.76
C LYS A 387 -26.13 -42.94 -43.02
N ASP A 388 -26.59 -43.90 -43.83
CA ASP A 388 -27.35 -43.63 -45.04
C ASP A 388 -28.74 -43.05 -44.73
N ARG A 389 -29.39 -43.50 -43.65
CA ARG A 389 -30.62 -42.88 -43.13
C ARG A 389 -30.36 -41.44 -42.69
N LEU A 390 -29.30 -41.18 -41.94
CA LEU A 390 -28.89 -39.84 -41.53
C LEU A 390 -28.54 -38.95 -42.73
N GLN A 391 -27.87 -39.47 -43.76
CA GLN A 391 -27.58 -38.70 -44.97
C GLN A 391 -28.86 -38.39 -45.75
N LYS A 392 -29.76 -39.37 -45.89
CA LYS A 392 -31.07 -39.15 -46.51
C LYS A 392 -31.93 -38.16 -45.73
N GLU A 393 -31.92 -38.22 -44.40
CA GLU A 393 -32.59 -37.26 -43.52
C GLU A 393 -31.98 -35.86 -43.66
N LYS A 394 -30.65 -35.73 -43.69
CA LYS A 394 -29.95 -34.46 -43.95
C LYS A 394 -30.28 -33.84 -45.30
N THR A 395 -30.50 -34.64 -46.33
CA THR A 395 -30.89 -34.17 -47.68
C THR A 395 -32.40 -34.07 -47.89
N SER A 396 -33.21 -34.52 -46.93
CA SER A 396 -34.67 -34.49 -47.04
C SER A 396 -35.18 -33.11 -46.63
N LYS A 397 -36.19 -32.60 -47.33
CA LYS A 397 -36.90 -31.36 -46.98
C LYS A 397 -37.36 -31.32 -45.52
N MET A 398 -37.65 -32.49 -44.94
CA MET A 398 -38.03 -32.61 -43.52
C MET A 398 -36.86 -32.33 -42.57
N GLY A 399 -35.64 -32.76 -42.92
CA GLY A 399 -34.44 -32.49 -42.12
C GLY A 399 -34.01 -31.03 -42.18
N GLU A 400 -34.13 -30.37 -43.34
CA GLU A 400 -33.89 -28.92 -43.47
C GLU A 400 -34.87 -28.10 -42.61
N LEU A 401 -36.16 -28.47 -42.60
CA LEU A 401 -37.16 -27.82 -41.75
C LEU A 401 -36.87 -28.03 -40.25
N GLN A 402 -36.46 -29.23 -39.85
CA GLN A 402 -36.05 -29.52 -38.47
C GLN A 402 -34.80 -28.73 -38.08
N GLN A 403 -33.77 -28.67 -38.93
CA GLN A 403 -32.55 -27.90 -38.67
C GLN A 403 -32.85 -26.40 -38.55
N LYS A 404 -33.75 -25.86 -39.39
CA LYS A 404 -34.21 -24.47 -39.29
C LYS A 404 -35.06 -24.20 -38.04
N ALA A 405 -35.79 -25.20 -37.56
CA ALA A 405 -36.51 -25.09 -36.29
C ALA A 405 -35.52 -25.08 -35.10
N LEU A 406 -34.51 -25.95 -35.11
CA LEU A 406 -33.45 -25.98 -34.10
C LEU A 406 -32.65 -24.67 -34.08
N SER A 407 -32.25 -24.14 -35.25
CA SER A 407 -31.51 -22.87 -35.32
C SER A 407 -32.31 -21.72 -34.71
N ARG A 408 -33.64 -21.65 -34.96
CA ARG A 408 -34.50 -20.64 -34.34
C ARG A 408 -34.62 -20.79 -32.82
N VAL A 409 -34.62 -22.03 -32.32
CA VAL A 409 -34.63 -22.28 -30.87
C VAL A 409 -33.30 -21.88 -30.26
N GLU A 410 -32.17 -22.20 -30.90
CA GLU A 410 -30.84 -21.77 -30.50
C GLU A 410 -30.71 -20.24 -30.48
N ASP A 411 -31.20 -19.55 -31.52
CA ASP A 411 -31.22 -18.09 -31.59
C ASP A 411 -32.03 -17.48 -30.45
N LYS A 412 -33.24 -18.02 -30.15
CA LYS A 412 -34.06 -17.58 -29.01
C LYS A 412 -33.37 -17.82 -27.67
N VAL A 413 -32.71 -18.97 -27.50
CA VAL A 413 -31.95 -19.29 -26.29
C VAL A 413 -30.76 -18.34 -26.15
N ASN A 414 -30.08 -18.00 -27.24
CA ASN A 414 -28.96 -17.07 -27.24
C ASN A 414 -29.41 -15.63 -26.94
N LEU A 415 -30.52 -15.19 -27.52
CA LEU A 415 -31.12 -13.88 -27.21
C LEU A 415 -31.52 -13.78 -25.74
N ASN A 416 -32.19 -14.81 -25.20
CA ASN A 416 -32.53 -14.86 -23.77
C ASN A 416 -31.28 -14.84 -22.88
N LYS A 417 -30.20 -15.54 -23.27
CA LYS A 417 -28.92 -15.50 -22.54
C LYS A 417 -28.30 -14.10 -22.56
N MET A 418 -28.35 -13.39 -23.70
CA MET A 418 -27.87 -12.01 -23.80
C MET A 418 -28.70 -11.07 -22.92
N ASN A 419 -30.02 -11.13 -23.00
CA ASN A 419 -30.93 -10.30 -22.18
C ASN A 419 -30.70 -10.52 -20.67
N ILE A 420 -30.54 -11.76 -20.22
CA ILE A 420 -30.25 -12.07 -18.81
C ILE A 420 -28.87 -11.53 -18.40
N LYS A 421 -27.87 -11.62 -19.28
CA LYS A 421 -26.53 -11.07 -19.02
C LYS A 421 -26.56 -9.55 -18.90
N GLU A 422 -27.25 -8.86 -19.82
CA GLU A 422 -27.41 -7.41 -19.80
C GLU A 422 -28.17 -6.92 -18.57
N PHE A 423 -29.26 -7.58 -18.21
CA PHE A 423 -30.01 -7.26 -16.99
C PHE A 423 -29.15 -7.38 -15.73
N ARG A 424 -28.39 -8.48 -15.60
CA ARG A 424 -27.45 -8.65 -14.47
C ARG A 424 -26.35 -7.60 -14.48
N LYS A 425 -25.80 -7.29 -15.65
CA LYS A 425 -24.76 -6.26 -15.80
C LYS A 425 -25.28 -4.90 -15.34
N GLY A 426 -26.49 -4.51 -15.75
CA GLY A 426 -27.14 -3.27 -15.32
C GLY A 426 -27.37 -3.21 -13.81
N GLN A 427 -27.78 -4.31 -13.17
CA GLN A 427 -27.91 -4.36 -11.70
C GLN A 427 -26.56 -4.17 -10.99
N PHE A 428 -25.50 -4.81 -11.47
CA PHE A 428 -24.15 -4.63 -10.91
C PHE A 428 -23.62 -3.21 -11.11
N GLU A 429 -23.81 -2.62 -12.30
CA GLU A 429 -23.40 -1.25 -12.57
C GLU A 429 -24.15 -0.26 -11.67
N LYS A 430 -25.43 -0.48 -11.41
CA LYS A 430 -26.21 0.34 -10.47
C LYS A 430 -25.67 0.24 -9.04
N GLN A 431 -25.40 -0.98 -8.56
CA GLN A 431 -24.79 -1.18 -7.22
C GLN A 431 -23.42 -0.54 -7.10
N LEU A 432 -22.59 -0.64 -8.15
CA LEU A 432 -21.28 -0.02 -8.19
C LEU A 432 -21.39 1.51 -8.12
N GLN A 433 -22.30 2.11 -8.89
CA GLN A 433 -22.57 3.54 -8.86
C GLN A 433 -23.08 4.01 -7.49
N GLU A 434 -23.98 3.24 -6.84
CA GLU A 434 -24.47 3.55 -5.50
C GLU A 434 -23.35 3.51 -4.44
N GLU A 435 -22.46 2.51 -4.48
CA GLU A 435 -21.33 2.42 -3.55
C GLU A 435 -20.28 3.52 -3.82
N GLN A 436 -20.01 3.85 -5.08
CA GLN A 436 -19.14 4.97 -5.45
C GLN A 436 -19.70 6.32 -4.99
N ALA A 437 -21.01 6.54 -5.14
CA ALA A 437 -21.67 7.75 -4.66
C ALA A 437 -21.59 7.88 -3.13
N LYS A 438 -21.74 6.77 -2.39
CA LYS A 438 -21.54 6.76 -0.92
C LYS A 438 -20.10 7.08 -0.55
N ALA A 439 -19.12 6.54 -1.26
CA ALA A 439 -17.71 6.82 -1.01
C ALA A 439 -17.39 8.31 -1.23
N ALA A 440 -17.91 8.92 -2.29
CA ALA A 440 -17.77 10.35 -2.57
C ALA A 440 -18.43 11.23 -1.51
N GLU A 441 -19.63 10.84 -1.02
CA GLU A 441 -20.30 11.56 0.06
C GLU A 441 -19.50 11.50 1.37
N ILE A 442 -18.94 10.34 1.73
CA ILE A 442 -18.06 10.22 2.90
C ILE A 442 -16.81 11.11 2.76
N GLU A 443 -16.23 11.17 1.56
CA GLU A 443 -15.08 12.04 1.27
C GLU A 443 -15.41 13.52 1.47
N LYS A 444 -16.55 13.98 0.96
CA LYS A 444 -17.05 15.33 1.21
C LYS A 444 -17.23 15.63 2.70
N GLN A 445 -17.78 14.69 3.46
CA GLN A 445 -17.93 14.84 4.92
C GLN A 445 -16.60 14.90 5.67
N ILE A 446 -15.57 14.20 5.16
CA ILE A 446 -14.21 14.29 5.71
C ILE A 446 -13.66 15.70 5.49
N GLU A 447 -13.75 16.22 4.26
CA GLU A 447 -13.28 17.56 3.91
C GLU A 447 -13.96 18.65 4.75
N GLU A 448 -15.29 18.59 4.88
CA GLU A 448 -16.06 19.53 5.70
C GLU A 448 -15.60 19.53 7.17
N LYS A 449 -15.39 18.34 7.76
CA LYS A 449 -14.94 18.22 9.15
C LYS A 449 -13.47 18.64 9.31
N GLU A 450 -12.62 18.42 8.32
CA GLU A 450 -11.23 18.87 8.33
C GLU A 450 -11.11 20.39 8.31
N VAL A 451 -11.95 21.07 7.51
CA VAL A 451 -12.03 22.54 7.50
C VAL A 451 -12.47 23.07 8.86
N LEU A 452 -13.51 22.48 9.48
CA LEU A 452 -13.95 22.87 10.82
C LEU A 452 -12.88 22.64 11.90
N LEU A 453 -12.14 21.55 11.78
CA LEU A 453 -11.04 21.24 12.68
C LEU A 453 -9.89 22.24 12.53
N LEU A 454 -9.55 22.63 11.31
CA LEU A 454 -8.54 23.65 11.02
C LEU A 454 -8.96 25.01 11.59
N GLN A 455 -10.20 25.42 11.35
CA GLN A 455 -10.77 26.65 11.91
C GLN A 455 -10.59 26.68 13.44
N ARG A 456 -10.96 25.62 14.15
CA ARG A 456 -10.84 25.53 15.61
C ARG A 456 -9.40 25.54 16.10
N ARG A 457 -8.46 24.92 15.36
CA ARG A 457 -7.04 24.96 15.71
C ARG A 457 -6.51 26.40 15.62
N LEU A 458 -6.90 27.15 14.58
CA LEU A 458 -6.53 28.55 14.41
C LEU A 458 -7.16 29.44 15.49
N GLU A 459 -8.45 29.29 15.76
CA GLU A 459 -9.13 30.03 16.82
C GLU A 459 -8.48 29.80 18.19
N ASN A 460 -8.18 28.54 18.51
CA ASN A 460 -7.47 28.19 19.74
C ASN A 460 -6.05 28.80 19.78
N HIS A 461 -5.33 28.78 18.66
CA HIS A 461 -3.99 29.39 18.57
C HIS A 461 -4.05 30.90 18.81
N TYR A 462 -4.93 31.62 18.13
CA TYR A 462 -5.08 33.07 18.30
C TYR A 462 -5.63 33.45 19.68
N SER A 463 -6.47 32.60 20.29
CA SER A 463 -6.92 32.78 21.67
C SER A 463 -5.75 32.76 22.66
N LEU A 464 -4.75 31.89 22.46
CA LEU A 464 -3.53 31.88 23.29
C LEU A 464 -2.64 33.10 23.01
N MET A 465 -2.57 33.55 21.76
CA MET A 465 -1.80 34.74 21.36
C MET A 465 -2.40 36.06 21.88
N MET A 466 -3.68 36.06 22.25
CA MET A 466 -4.40 37.22 22.80
C MET A 466 -3.82 37.76 24.13
N ASN A 467 -2.92 37.01 24.75
CA ASN A 467 -2.21 37.40 25.96
C ASN A 467 -0.88 38.11 25.71
N PHE A 468 -0.45 38.26 24.46
CA PHE A 468 0.85 38.83 24.09
C PHE A 468 0.67 40.13 23.29
N ILE A 469 1.64 41.03 23.42
CA ILE A 469 1.72 42.26 22.63
C ILE A 469 2.35 41.92 21.28
N ARG A 470 1.68 42.32 20.19
CA ARG A 470 2.17 42.16 18.82
C ARG A 470 3.06 43.35 18.44
N THR A 471 4.24 43.10 17.87
CA THR A 471 5.03 44.16 17.24
C THR A 471 4.42 44.60 15.90
N GLU A 472 4.64 45.85 15.51
CA GLU A 472 4.25 46.36 14.19
C GLU A 472 5.21 45.91 13.08
N VAL A 473 6.45 45.58 13.46
CA VAL A 473 7.51 45.12 12.54
C VAL A 473 7.21 43.71 12.04
N GLN A 474 7.61 43.43 10.79
CA GLN A 474 7.58 42.08 10.20
C GLN A 474 8.96 41.42 10.31
N PRO A 475 9.06 40.17 10.81
CA PRO A 475 7.97 39.31 11.26
C PRO A 475 7.32 39.80 12.58
N THR A 476 6.00 39.62 12.72
CA THR A 476 5.30 40.02 13.95
C THR A 476 5.76 39.15 15.10
N ILE A 477 6.47 39.76 16.06
CA ILE A 477 6.93 39.12 17.28
C ILE A 477 5.88 39.36 18.35
N PHE A 478 5.63 38.32 19.15
CA PHE A 478 4.74 38.38 20.31
C PHE A 478 5.58 38.37 21.56
N PHE A 479 5.46 39.39 22.40
CA PHE A 479 6.20 39.48 23.66
C PHE A 479 5.27 39.84 24.82
N LEU A 480 5.67 39.42 26.02
CA LEU A 480 4.95 39.72 27.25
C LEU A 480 5.91 40.44 28.22
N PRO A 481 5.68 41.73 28.53
CA PRO A 481 6.47 42.45 29.52
C PRO A 481 6.34 41.81 30.91
N ASN A 482 7.42 41.87 31.70
CA ASN A 482 7.39 41.39 33.10
C ASN A 482 6.43 42.23 33.97
N LYS A 483 6.33 43.54 33.69
CA LYS A 483 5.36 44.44 34.32
C LYS A 483 4.72 45.31 33.25
N HIS A 484 3.40 45.37 33.26
CA HIS A 484 2.66 46.25 32.37
C HIS A 484 2.76 47.71 32.86
N THR A 485 3.12 48.60 31.94
CA THR A 485 2.91 50.05 32.05
C THR A 485 1.64 50.43 31.29
N ARG A 486 1.09 51.63 31.54
CA ARG A 486 -0.11 52.13 30.84
C ARG A 486 -0.01 52.05 29.32
N ASP A 487 1.18 52.26 28.76
CA ASP A 487 1.39 52.18 27.31
C ASP A 487 1.37 50.73 26.82
N THR A 488 1.99 49.80 27.54
CA THR A 488 1.94 48.38 27.19
C THR A 488 0.56 47.75 27.37
N GLU A 489 -0.27 48.29 28.27
CA GLU A 489 -1.68 47.87 28.43
C GLU A 489 -2.50 48.27 27.20
N LYS A 490 -2.31 49.49 26.69
CA LYS A 490 -2.93 49.94 25.43
C LYS A 490 -2.50 49.08 24.25
N GLN A 491 -1.20 48.80 24.12
CA GLN A 491 -0.68 47.92 23.06
C GLN A 491 -1.23 46.49 23.17
N LEU A 492 -1.47 46.00 24.38
CA LEU A 492 -2.10 44.71 24.60
C LEU A 492 -3.57 44.73 24.16
N GLU A 493 -4.33 45.77 24.49
CA GLU A 493 -5.72 45.95 24.03
C GLU A 493 -5.82 46.04 22.51
N GLU A 494 -4.96 46.84 21.88
CA GLU A 494 -4.86 46.94 20.42
C GLU A 494 -4.54 45.58 19.77
N SER A 495 -3.59 44.83 20.36
CA SER A 495 -3.24 43.48 19.91
C SER A 495 -4.42 42.52 20.05
N ARG A 496 -5.19 42.60 21.14
CA ARG A 496 -6.39 41.79 21.36
C ARG A 496 -7.46 42.06 20.31
N ASP A 497 -7.72 43.32 20.00
CA ASP A 497 -8.75 43.70 19.03
C ASP A 497 -8.34 43.35 17.60
N ALA A 498 -7.05 43.54 17.25
CA ALA A 498 -6.51 43.08 15.98
C ALA A 498 -6.65 41.55 15.80
N LEU A 499 -6.40 40.77 16.87
CA LEU A 499 -6.56 39.31 16.84
C LEU A 499 -8.02 38.87 16.81
N LYS A 500 -8.92 39.54 17.53
CA LYS A 500 -10.38 39.29 17.43
C LYS A 500 -10.88 39.53 16.01
N ASN A 501 -10.45 40.64 15.40
CA ASN A 501 -10.79 40.96 14.02
C ASN A 501 -10.24 39.88 13.07
N LYS A 502 -9.00 39.42 13.28
CA LYS A 502 -8.43 38.33 12.48
C LYS A 502 -9.20 37.01 12.62
N ILE A 503 -9.62 36.65 13.83
CA ILE A 503 -10.47 35.47 14.07
C ILE A 503 -11.81 35.64 13.33
N ALA A 504 -12.45 36.80 13.41
CA ALA A 504 -13.71 37.07 12.72
C ALA A 504 -13.56 37.00 11.19
N THR A 505 -12.48 37.56 10.63
CA THR A 505 -12.17 37.46 9.20
C THR A 505 -11.96 36.01 8.77
N LEU A 506 -11.21 35.22 9.54
CA LEU A 506 -10.99 33.81 9.23
C LEU A 506 -12.29 33.00 9.26
N ARG A 507 -13.14 33.21 10.27
CA ARG A 507 -14.47 32.57 10.33
C ARG A 507 -15.31 32.86 9.09
N MET A 508 -15.26 34.09 8.60
CA MET A 508 -15.98 34.48 7.37
C MET A 508 -15.36 33.83 6.13
N GLN A 509 -14.02 33.81 6.02
CA GLN A 509 -13.31 33.20 4.89
C GLN A 509 -13.63 31.70 4.77
N PHE A 510 -13.54 30.94 5.86
CA PHE A 510 -13.87 29.52 5.86
C PHE A 510 -15.34 29.26 5.53
N ARG A 511 -16.27 30.11 6.00
CA ARG A 511 -17.69 30.01 5.63
C ARG A 511 -17.91 30.26 4.13
N GLN A 512 -17.19 31.21 3.54
CA GLN A 512 -17.27 31.49 2.10
C GLN A 512 -16.67 30.35 1.27
N GLU A 513 -15.55 29.77 1.70
CA GLU A 513 -14.94 28.61 1.04
C GLU A 513 -15.86 27.40 1.09
N ALA A 514 -16.44 27.10 2.25
CA ALA A 514 -17.43 26.03 2.40
C ALA A 514 -18.66 26.26 1.51
N ALA A 515 -19.18 27.48 1.44
CA ALA A 515 -20.31 27.83 0.58
C ALA A 515 -19.97 27.71 -0.92
N LYS A 516 -18.75 28.12 -1.32
CA LYS A 516 -18.26 27.96 -2.70
C LYS A 516 -18.10 26.50 -3.08
N ALA A 517 -17.55 25.68 -2.19
CA ALA A 517 -17.41 24.24 -2.40
C ALA A 517 -18.77 23.56 -2.54
N ALA A 518 -19.75 23.92 -1.69
CA ALA A 518 -21.11 23.42 -1.79
C ALA A 518 -21.80 23.82 -3.11
N ALA A 519 -21.64 25.07 -3.55
CA ALA A 519 -22.20 25.55 -4.82
C ALA A 519 -21.54 24.89 -6.04
N ALA A 520 -20.23 24.64 -6.01
CA ALA A 520 -19.52 23.91 -7.06
C ALA A 520 -20.02 22.46 -7.15
N ALA A 521 -20.19 21.77 -6.02
CA ALA A 521 -20.74 20.42 -5.98
C ALA A 521 -22.17 20.35 -6.54
N GLU A 522 -23.02 21.35 -6.26
CA GLU A 522 -24.38 21.40 -6.82
C GLU A 522 -24.37 21.67 -8.34
N ALA A 523 -23.43 22.47 -8.84
CA ALA A 523 -23.27 22.72 -10.26
C ALA A 523 -22.83 21.46 -11.02
N GLU A 524 -21.86 20.70 -10.47
CA GLU A 524 -21.41 19.43 -11.04
C GLU A 524 -22.53 18.37 -11.06
N ALA A 525 -23.37 18.34 -10.01
CA ALA A 525 -24.53 17.45 -9.97
C ALA A 525 -25.58 17.77 -11.05
N LYS A 526 -25.76 19.06 -11.39
CA LYS A 526 -26.69 19.49 -12.46
C LYS A 526 -26.17 19.17 -13.85
N GLU A 527 -24.87 19.33 -14.12
CA GLU A 527 -24.29 18.97 -15.43
C GLU A 527 -24.34 17.46 -15.72
N GLN A 528 -24.16 16.61 -14.70
CA GLN A 528 -24.24 15.16 -14.89
C GLN A 528 -25.68 14.65 -15.09
N GLY A 529 -26.69 15.38 -14.58
CA GLY A 529 -28.10 15.02 -14.73
C GLY A 529 -28.69 15.22 -16.14
N ASP A 530 -28.23 16.23 -16.89
CA ASP A 530 -28.89 16.65 -18.14
C ASP A 530 -28.34 15.89 -19.38
N SER A 531 -27.15 15.30 -19.27
CA SER A 531 -26.50 14.57 -20.37
C SER A 531 -27.05 13.15 -20.62
N LYS A 532 -27.88 12.60 -19.72
CA LYS A 532 -28.45 11.23 -19.83
C LYS A 532 -29.90 11.16 -20.34
N GLY A 533 -30.57 12.30 -20.57
CA GLY A 533 -31.99 12.36 -20.96
C GLY A 533 -32.29 12.46 -22.46
N ALA A 534 -31.31 12.75 -23.32
CA ALA A 534 -31.57 13.08 -24.73
C ALA A 534 -31.26 11.95 -25.75
N GLY A 535 -31.01 10.72 -25.29
CA GLY A 535 -30.50 9.63 -26.14
C GLY A 535 -31.43 8.43 -26.40
N SER A 536 -32.66 8.40 -25.86
CA SER A 536 -33.60 7.27 -26.08
C SER A 536 -34.98 7.76 -26.50
N GLY A 537 -35.02 8.46 -27.64
CA GLY A 537 -36.24 8.63 -28.43
C GLY A 537 -36.21 7.69 -29.63
N ALA A 538 -37.29 6.94 -29.81
CA ALA A 538 -37.67 6.10 -30.96
C ALA A 538 -37.25 4.61 -30.96
N ALA A 539 -37.99 3.81 -30.18
CA ALA A 539 -38.59 2.56 -30.68
C ALA A 539 -39.73 2.13 -29.74
N ASP A 540 -40.83 2.87 -29.86
CA ASP A 540 -42.15 2.46 -29.41
C ASP A 540 -42.60 1.30 -30.33
N MET A 541 -42.54 0.07 -29.81
CA MET A 541 -43.26 -1.08 -30.37
C MET A 541 -44.10 -1.66 -29.24
N GLU A 542 -45.37 -1.25 -29.23
CA GLU A 542 -46.47 -1.96 -28.59
C GLU A 542 -46.37 -3.46 -28.93
N ALA A 543 -46.00 -4.26 -27.94
CA ALA A 543 -46.16 -5.71 -27.96
C ALA A 543 -47.30 -6.04 -26.99
N GLU A 544 -48.47 -6.17 -27.58
CA GLU A 544 -49.69 -6.78 -27.06
C GLU A 544 -49.37 -8.10 -26.33
N GLU A 545 -49.58 -8.11 -25.01
CA GLU A 545 -49.49 -9.28 -24.15
C GLU A 545 -50.66 -10.25 -24.46
N PRO A 546 -50.41 -11.54 -24.77
CA PRO A 546 -51.48 -12.53 -24.80
C PRO A 546 -51.79 -12.99 -23.38
N GLN A 547 -53.03 -12.74 -22.95
CA GLN A 547 -53.63 -13.33 -21.75
C GLN A 547 -53.64 -14.87 -21.83
N PRO A 548 -53.25 -15.59 -20.76
CA PRO A 548 -53.67 -16.96 -20.56
C PRO A 548 -55.02 -16.98 -19.81
N GLU A 549 -56.07 -17.34 -20.54
CA GLU A 549 -57.35 -17.75 -19.95
C GLU A 549 -57.20 -19.05 -19.13
N ALA A 550 -57.96 -19.08 -18.02
CA ALA A 550 -58.56 -20.24 -17.37
C ALA A 550 -57.66 -21.21 -16.56
N ALA A 551 -57.63 -20.96 -15.24
CA ALA A 551 -57.88 -22.03 -14.27
C ALA A 551 -58.68 -21.46 -13.09
N GLN A 552 -59.96 -21.80 -13.06
CA GLN A 552 -60.91 -21.53 -12.00
C GLN A 552 -60.49 -22.23 -10.71
N GLY A 553 -60.51 -21.50 -9.59
CA GLY A 553 -60.28 -22.01 -8.25
C GLY A 553 -60.94 -21.10 -7.24
N SER A 554 -62.25 -21.26 -7.10
CA SER A 554 -63.09 -20.65 -6.08
C SER A 554 -62.57 -20.96 -4.66
N ASN A 555 -62.37 -19.93 -3.85
CA ASN A 555 -62.67 -20.05 -2.43
C ASN A 555 -63.20 -18.71 -1.91
N GLN A 556 -64.49 -18.73 -1.61
CA GLN A 556 -65.24 -17.73 -0.89
C GLN A 556 -64.86 -17.74 0.59
N GLU A 557 -65.33 -16.68 1.28
CA GLU A 557 -65.58 -16.54 2.72
C GLU A 557 -64.59 -15.70 3.54
N PRO A 558 -65.08 -14.94 4.55
CA PRO A 558 -65.39 -13.53 4.32
C PRO A 558 -64.76 -12.61 5.39
N GLU A 559 -64.95 -11.31 5.17
CA GLU A 559 -64.76 -10.25 6.16
C GLU A 559 -65.52 -10.52 7.47
N GLU A 560 -64.84 -10.31 8.60
CA GLU A 560 -65.46 -9.75 9.80
C GLU A 560 -64.61 -8.59 10.31
N ASP A 561 -65.22 -7.41 10.25
CA ASP A 561 -64.92 -6.24 11.05
C ASP A 561 -64.82 -6.57 12.55
N ALA A 562 -63.85 -5.98 13.25
CA ALA A 562 -64.09 -5.43 14.58
C ALA A 562 -62.94 -4.56 15.07
N ALA A 563 -63.30 -3.31 15.35
CA ALA A 563 -62.53 -2.33 16.10
C ALA A 563 -62.34 -2.71 17.58
N ALA A 564 -61.23 -2.27 18.18
CA ALA A 564 -61.10 -1.78 19.57
C ALA A 564 -59.61 -1.41 19.76
N SER A 565 -59.21 -0.15 19.94
CA SER A 565 -59.30 0.66 21.16
C SER A 565 -58.86 -0.06 22.45
N ASP A 566 -57.80 0.48 23.05
CA ASP A 566 -57.62 0.71 24.50
C ASP A 566 -56.48 -0.03 25.23
N SER A 567 -55.73 0.76 26.01
CA SER A 567 -54.77 0.45 27.10
C SER A 567 -53.47 -0.31 26.74
N SER A 568 -52.28 0.07 27.21
CA SER A 568 -51.87 0.74 28.47
C SER A 568 -50.61 1.59 28.30
#